data_AF-E6KA84-F1
#
_entry.id   AF-E6KA84-F1
#
_cell.length_a   1.000
_cell.length_b   1.000
_cell.length_c   1.000
_cell.angle_alpha   90.00
_cell.angle_beta   90.00
_cell.angle_gamma   90.00
#
_symmetry.space_group_name_H-M   'P 1'
#
loop_
_entity.id
_entity.type
_entity.pdbx_description
1 polymer ?
#
loop_
_entity_poly.entity_id
_entity_poly.type
_entity_poly.pdbx_seq_one_letter_code
_entity_poly.pdbx_strand_id
1 'polypeptide(L)'
;MKHSLPRRLPAERLSLRVLYVLLALTVLLFAAFFLVGFDRPSLESPGFRDPLFTDMLLWFALALAALALGAGAWALWRGLRQRDGSERVVNGVPSAKISMGVAALTAVVVLLSFVCGSPAPVTVNGSPFADVFWLKAADMFVATSLVLMLVAVGAVVFGYTRYYRKERPRP
;
A
#
# COMPACT_ATOMS: atom_id res chain seq x y z
N MET A 1 3.01 -40.80 9.98
CA MET A 1 2.93 -40.29 8.58
C MET A 1 3.38 -38.83 8.57
N LYS A 2 4.54 -38.54 7.97
CA LYS A 2 5.19 -37.22 8.00
C LYS A 2 4.79 -36.47 6.73
N HIS A 3 3.89 -35.50 6.84
CA HIS A 3 3.45 -34.69 5.70
C HIS A 3 4.56 -33.69 5.34
N SER A 4 5.44 -34.05 4.41
CA SER A 4 6.45 -33.15 3.86
C SER A 4 5.79 -32.13 2.93
N LEU A 5 5.73 -30.86 3.35
CA LEU A 5 5.29 -29.73 2.55
C LEU A 5 6.27 -29.46 1.39
N PRO A 6 5.79 -29.07 0.19
CA PRO A 6 6.63 -28.83 -0.98
C PRO A 6 7.51 -27.58 -0.81
N ARG A 7 8.82 -27.79 -0.91
CA ARG A 7 9.90 -26.81 -0.70
C ARG A 7 9.98 -25.78 -1.85
N ARG A 8 9.15 -24.73 -1.85
CA ARG A 8 9.28 -23.58 -2.77
C ARG A 8 10.16 -22.46 -2.18
N LEU A 9 11.45 -22.73 -1.96
CA LEU A 9 12.38 -21.84 -1.25
C LEU A 9 13.13 -20.72 -2.01
N PRO A 10 13.01 -20.48 -3.33
CA PRO A 10 13.75 -19.38 -3.97
C PRO A 10 13.03 -18.01 -3.87
N ALA A 11 11.71 -17.97 -4.05
CA ALA A 11 10.95 -16.71 -4.11
C ALA A 11 10.79 -16.04 -2.74
N GLU A 12 10.52 -16.84 -1.69
CA GLU A 12 10.37 -16.34 -0.32
C GLU A 12 11.68 -15.71 0.19
N ARG A 13 12.82 -16.38 -0.04
CA ARG A 13 14.14 -15.86 0.34
C ARG A 13 14.47 -14.57 -0.40
N LEU A 14 14.10 -14.47 -1.68
CA LEU A 14 14.28 -13.25 -2.46
C LEU A 14 13.41 -12.11 -1.90
N SER A 15 12.15 -12.37 -1.62
CA SER A 15 11.23 -11.38 -1.06
C SER A 15 11.69 -10.88 0.31
N LEU A 16 12.13 -11.78 1.19
CA LEU A 16 12.70 -11.41 2.50
C LEU A 16 13.97 -10.56 2.35
N ARG A 17 14.88 -10.93 1.43
CA ARG A 17 16.09 -10.13 1.17
C ARG A 17 15.74 -8.73 0.69
N VAL A 18 14.83 -8.61 -0.28
CA VAL A 18 14.37 -7.30 -0.78
C VAL A 18 13.75 -6.50 0.36
N LEU A 19 12.88 -7.12 1.17
CA LEU A 19 12.28 -6.46 2.33
C LEU A 19 13.33 -5.95 3.31
N TYR A 20 14.33 -6.76 3.69
CA TYR A 20 15.38 -6.34 4.61
C TYR A 20 16.26 -5.24 4.04
N VAL A 21 16.59 -5.28 2.75
CA VAL A 21 17.35 -4.23 2.09
C VAL A 21 16.56 -2.92 2.08
N LEU A 22 15.29 -2.95 1.70
CA LEU A 22 14.42 -1.76 1.70
C LEU A 22 14.22 -1.21 3.11
N LEU A 23 14.06 -2.08 4.11
CA LEU A 23 13.92 -1.68 5.51
C LEU A 23 15.21 -1.02 6.02
N ALA A 24 16.36 -1.67 5.80
CA ALA A 24 17.65 -1.12 6.21
C ALA A 24 17.90 0.24 5.56
N LEU A 25 17.64 0.37 4.26
CA LEU A 25 17.81 1.62 3.54
C LEU A 25 16.84 2.71 4.04
N THR A 26 15.59 2.35 4.32
CA THR A 26 14.61 3.27 4.94
C THR A 26 15.12 3.77 6.29
N VAL A 27 15.55 2.88 7.18
CA VAL A 27 16.06 3.25 8.51
C VAL A 27 17.31 4.11 8.41
N LEU A 28 18.24 3.79 7.50
CA LEU A 28 19.47 4.56 7.29
C LEU A 28 19.17 5.97 6.77
N LEU A 29 18.28 6.12 5.79
CA LEU A 29 17.90 7.43 5.27
C LEU A 29 17.14 8.27 6.30
N PHE A 30 16.24 7.66 7.06
CA PHE A 30 15.55 8.35 8.16
C PHE A 30 16.53 8.78 9.25
N ALA A 31 17.47 7.92 9.65
CA ALA A 31 18.51 8.28 10.60
C ALA A 31 19.38 9.42 10.08
N ALA A 32 19.79 9.37 8.81
CA ALA A 32 20.57 10.44 8.19
C ALA A 32 19.80 11.77 8.15
N PHE A 33 18.51 11.74 7.83
CA PHE A 33 17.63 12.91 7.85
C PHE A 33 17.56 13.57 9.25
N PHE A 34 17.43 12.78 10.31
CA PHE A 34 17.36 13.32 11.68
C PHE A 34 18.71 13.72 12.27
N LEU A 35 19.79 13.02 11.91
CA LEU A 35 21.10 13.18 12.56
C LEU A 35 22.05 14.11 11.81
N VAL A 36 21.85 14.35 10.50
CA VAL A 36 22.82 15.08 9.68
C VAL A 36 22.21 16.36 9.12
N GLY A 37 22.80 17.49 9.50
CA GLY A 37 22.47 18.80 8.93
C GLY A 37 21.01 19.20 9.12
N PHE A 38 20.41 18.83 10.26
CA PHE A 38 18.98 19.02 10.57
C PHE A 38 18.55 20.49 10.55
N ASP A 39 19.40 21.41 11.00
CA ASP A 39 19.08 22.84 11.16
C ASP A 39 19.99 23.72 10.29
N ARG A 40 19.87 23.59 8.97
CA ARG A 40 20.58 24.40 7.98
C ARG A 40 19.58 25.25 7.17
N PRO A 41 20.00 26.40 6.62
CA PRO A 41 19.18 27.14 5.67
C PRO A 41 19.01 26.36 4.36
N SER A 42 17.80 26.42 3.80
CA SER A 42 17.45 25.79 2.54
C SER A 42 18.13 26.45 1.34
N LEU A 43 18.59 25.63 0.40
CA LEU A 43 19.24 26.10 -0.83
C LEU A 43 18.25 26.63 -1.86
N GLU A 44 17.05 26.04 -1.90
CA GLU A 44 16.04 26.38 -2.90
C GLU A 44 15.20 27.60 -2.54
N SER A 45 15.11 27.94 -1.25
CA SER A 45 14.21 29.00 -0.80
C SER A 45 14.80 29.74 0.42
N PRO A 46 15.29 30.97 0.22
CA PRO A 46 15.87 31.79 1.29
C PRO A 46 14.84 32.03 2.39
N GLY A 47 15.12 31.54 3.60
CA GLY A 47 14.23 31.70 4.78
C GLY A 47 13.59 30.42 5.28
N PHE A 48 13.73 29.29 4.57
CA PHE A 48 13.32 27.98 5.08
C PHE A 48 14.53 27.21 5.61
N ARG A 49 14.25 26.23 6.48
CA ARG A 49 15.26 25.31 7.02
C ARG A 49 14.81 23.89 6.77
N ASP A 50 15.71 23.08 6.22
CA ASP A 50 15.47 21.69 5.87
C ASP A 50 16.72 20.84 6.15
N PRO A 51 16.57 19.64 6.71
CA PRO A 51 17.67 18.71 6.87
C PRO A 51 18.41 18.42 5.55
N LEU A 52 19.70 18.09 5.63
CA LEU A 52 20.53 17.85 4.43
C LEU A 52 20.00 16.75 3.51
N PHE A 53 19.39 15.72 4.09
CA PHE A 53 18.87 14.57 3.36
C PHE A 53 17.37 14.66 3.04
N THR A 54 16.74 15.84 3.19
CA THR A 54 15.30 16.02 2.91
C THR A 54 14.96 15.65 1.47
N ASP A 55 15.69 16.21 0.49
CA ASP A 55 15.42 15.96 -0.93
C ASP A 55 15.60 14.48 -1.28
N MET A 56 16.67 13.85 -0.76
CA MET A 56 16.93 12.43 -0.97
C MET A 56 15.81 11.57 -0.37
N LEU A 57 15.32 11.92 0.81
CA LEU A 57 14.21 11.23 1.47
C LEU A 57 12.91 11.38 0.68
N LEU A 58 12.63 12.58 0.16
CA LEU A 58 11.44 12.84 -0.67
C LEU A 58 11.48 12.05 -1.98
N TRP A 59 12.61 12.07 -2.70
CA TRP A 59 12.80 11.27 -3.91
C TRP A 59 12.71 9.76 -3.63
N PHE A 60 13.26 9.30 -2.52
CA PHE A 60 13.15 7.91 -2.10
C PHE A 60 11.69 7.51 -1.82
N ALA A 61 10.94 8.34 -1.10
CA ALA A 61 9.52 8.11 -0.83
C ALA A 61 8.68 8.08 -2.12
N LEU A 62 8.92 9.01 -3.05
CA LEU A 62 8.29 9.03 -4.36
C LEU A 62 8.63 7.78 -5.19
N ALA A 63 9.89 7.33 -5.16
CA ALA A 63 10.32 6.13 -5.85
C ALA A 63 9.64 4.86 -5.29
N LEU A 64 9.52 4.74 -3.97
CA LEU A 64 8.80 3.65 -3.33
C LEU A 64 7.30 3.67 -3.68
N ALA A 65 6.67 4.84 -3.66
CA ALA A 65 5.28 4.99 -4.06
C ALA A 65 5.07 4.58 -5.52
N ALA A 66 5.91 5.04 -6.44
CA ALA A 66 5.87 4.65 -7.84
C ALA A 66 6.08 3.14 -8.04
N LEU A 67 7.02 2.53 -7.31
CA LEU A 67 7.28 1.09 -7.36
C LEU A 67 6.07 0.29 -6.85
N ALA A 68 5.45 0.72 -5.76
CA ALA A 68 4.25 0.08 -5.21
C ALA A 68 3.06 0.16 -6.18
N LEU A 69 2.81 1.35 -6.75
CA LEU A 69 1.77 1.55 -7.76
C LEU A 69 2.05 0.71 -9.02
N GLY A 70 3.29 0.69 -9.49
CA GLY A 70 3.70 -0.11 -10.65
C GLY A 70 3.54 -1.62 -10.41
N ALA A 71 3.95 -2.12 -9.24
CA ALA A 71 3.78 -3.52 -8.87
C ALA A 71 2.28 -3.89 -8.74
N GLY A 72 1.47 -3.00 -8.16
CA GLY A 72 0.03 -3.18 -8.07
C GLY A 72 -0.65 -3.23 -9.44
N ALA A 73 -0.33 -2.28 -10.32
CA ALA A 73 -0.83 -2.24 -11.68
C ALA A 73 -0.39 -3.48 -12.49
N TRP A 74 0.86 -3.91 -12.33
CA TRP A 74 1.37 -5.13 -12.96
C TRP A 74 0.65 -6.38 -12.45
N ALA A 75 0.40 -6.49 -11.15
CA ALA A 75 -0.34 -7.61 -10.56
C ALA A 75 -1.78 -7.67 -11.09
N LEU A 76 -2.46 -6.52 -11.18
CA LEU A 76 -3.79 -6.39 -11.77
C LEU A 76 -3.78 -6.82 -13.25
N TRP A 77 -2.87 -6.26 -14.04
CA TRP A 77 -2.76 -6.55 -15.48
C TRP A 77 -2.48 -8.04 -15.74
N ARG A 78 -1.54 -8.62 -15.00
CA ARG A 78 -1.24 -10.06 -15.06
C ARG A 78 -2.44 -10.90 -14.62
N GLY A 79 -3.15 -10.48 -13.57
CA GLY A 79 -4.35 -11.15 -13.09
C GLY A 79 -5.48 -11.16 -14.14
N LEU A 80 -5.64 -10.07 -14.89
CA LEU A 80 -6.60 -9.98 -16.00
C LEU A 80 -6.18 -10.84 -17.19
N ARG A 81 -4.89 -10.81 -17.58
CA ARG A 81 -4.36 -11.57 -18.73
C ARG A 81 -4.32 -13.07 -18.52
N GLN A 82 -4.13 -13.56 -17.29
CA GLN A 82 -4.06 -15.00 -17.00
C GLN A 82 -5.43 -15.69 -16.93
N ARG A 83 -6.52 -15.03 -17.34
CA ARG A 83 -7.88 -15.58 -17.38
C ARG A 83 -8.14 -16.35 -18.67
N ASP A 84 -7.34 -17.38 -18.93
CA ASP A 84 -7.70 -18.37 -19.94
C ASP A 84 -8.74 -19.34 -19.36
N GLY A 85 -10.03 -19.00 -19.54
CA GLY A 85 -11.21 -19.89 -19.64
C GLY A 85 -11.54 -20.90 -18.53
N SER A 86 -10.61 -21.26 -17.65
CA SER A 86 -10.79 -22.25 -16.60
C SER A 86 -11.23 -21.54 -15.33
N GLU A 87 -12.45 -21.84 -14.92
CA GLU A 87 -12.96 -21.55 -13.59
C GLU A 87 -12.04 -22.24 -12.58
N ARG A 88 -10.97 -21.54 -12.17
CA ARG A 88 -9.96 -22.09 -11.26
C ARG A 88 -10.57 -22.15 -9.86
N VAL A 89 -11.32 -23.20 -9.64
CA VAL A 89 -11.89 -23.59 -8.36
C VAL A 89 -10.80 -24.35 -7.60
N VAL A 90 -10.31 -23.76 -6.51
CA VAL A 90 -9.36 -24.41 -5.60
C VAL A 90 -10.14 -24.81 -4.37
N ASN A 91 -10.22 -26.12 -4.07
CA ASN A 91 -10.95 -26.66 -2.92
C ASN A 91 -12.45 -26.26 -2.88
N GLY A 92 -13.14 -26.30 -4.03
CA GLY A 92 -14.56 -25.95 -4.13
C GLY A 92 -14.85 -24.43 -4.06
N VAL A 93 -13.84 -23.59 -3.87
CA VAL A 93 -13.96 -22.13 -3.84
C VAL A 93 -13.46 -21.54 -5.16
N PRO A 94 -14.25 -20.69 -5.86
CA PRO A 94 -13.81 -20.03 -7.08
C PRO A 94 -12.83 -18.90 -6.75
N SER A 95 -11.60 -19.27 -6.38
CA SER A 95 -10.58 -18.34 -5.86
C SER A 95 -10.27 -17.20 -6.82
N ALA A 96 -10.29 -17.47 -8.13
CA ALA A 96 -10.07 -16.46 -9.16
C ALA A 96 -11.17 -15.38 -9.21
N LYS A 97 -12.44 -15.74 -8.97
CA LYS A 97 -13.54 -14.79 -8.93
C LYS A 97 -13.45 -13.90 -7.70
N ILE A 98 -13.10 -14.48 -6.55
CA ILE A 98 -12.93 -13.74 -5.30
C ILE A 98 -11.75 -12.79 -5.38
N SER A 99 -10.57 -13.26 -5.81
CA SER A 99 -9.37 -12.41 -5.89
C SER A 99 -9.58 -11.23 -6.82
N MET A 100 -10.28 -11.44 -7.94
CA MET A 100 -10.58 -10.36 -8.86
C MET A 100 -11.69 -9.44 -8.35
N GLY A 101 -12.71 -9.97 -7.66
CA GLY A 101 -13.71 -9.15 -6.98
C GLY A 101 -13.06 -8.20 -5.97
N VAL A 102 -12.12 -8.71 -5.17
CA VAL A 102 -11.32 -7.90 -4.24
C VAL A 102 -10.46 -6.87 -4.97
N ALA A 103 -9.79 -7.26 -6.06
CA ALA A 103 -8.95 -6.35 -6.84
C ALA A 103 -9.77 -5.23 -7.50
N ALA A 104 -10.93 -5.56 -8.07
CA ALA A 104 -11.85 -4.61 -8.66
C ALA A 104 -12.44 -3.68 -7.59
N LEU A 105 -12.87 -4.22 -6.45
CA LEU A 105 -13.35 -3.42 -5.32
C LEU A 105 -12.27 -2.44 -4.84
N THR A 106 -11.03 -2.91 -4.70
CA THR A 106 -9.90 -2.06 -4.30
C THR A 106 -9.69 -0.93 -5.30
N ALA A 107 -9.69 -1.23 -6.60
CA ALA A 107 -9.57 -0.21 -7.65
C ALA A 107 -10.74 0.80 -7.61
N VAL A 108 -11.97 0.33 -7.38
CA VAL A 108 -13.14 1.20 -7.25
C VAL A 108 -13.02 2.14 -6.06
N VAL A 109 -12.61 1.63 -4.88
CA VAL A 109 -12.42 2.48 -3.68
C VAL A 109 -11.36 3.55 -3.94
N VAL A 110 -10.21 3.16 -4.50
CA VAL A 110 -9.12 4.05 -4.91
C VAL A 110 -9.62 5.15 -5.85
N LEU A 111 -10.36 4.80 -6.91
CA LEU A 111 -10.88 5.77 -7.88
C LEU A 111 -11.94 6.70 -7.26
N LEU A 112 -12.85 6.17 -6.46
CA LEU A 112 -13.87 6.96 -5.77
C LEU A 112 -13.24 7.95 -4.79
N SER A 113 -12.25 7.50 -4.01
CA SER A 113 -11.49 8.38 -3.10
C SER A 113 -10.75 9.49 -3.85
N PHE A 114 -10.28 9.25 -5.07
CA PHE A 114 -9.68 10.30 -5.90
C PHE A 114 -10.69 11.34 -6.37
N VAL A 115 -11.82 10.87 -6.91
CA VAL A 115 -12.88 11.76 -7.43
C VAL A 115 -13.45 12.62 -6.29
N CYS A 116 -13.75 11.99 -5.16
CA CYS A 116 -14.28 12.65 -3.96
C CYS A 116 -13.24 13.43 -3.14
N GLY A 117 -11.94 13.30 -3.46
CA GLY A 117 -10.86 13.97 -2.73
C GLY A 117 -10.96 15.50 -2.82
N SER A 118 -10.61 16.16 -1.73
CA SER A 118 -10.64 17.61 -1.60
C SER A 118 -9.53 18.29 -2.41
N PRO A 119 -9.85 19.32 -3.21
CA PRO A 119 -8.86 20.17 -3.88
C PRO A 119 -8.45 21.38 -3.02
N ALA A 120 -8.84 21.43 -1.73
CA ALA A 120 -8.61 22.59 -0.88
C ALA A 120 -7.11 22.89 -0.71
N PRO A 121 -6.65 24.13 -0.98
CA PRO A 121 -5.26 24.50 -0.80
C PRO A 121 -4.80 24.33 0.66
N VAL A 122 -3.55 23.91 0.83
CA VAL A 122 -2.92 23.79 2.15
C VAL A 122 -1.81 24.82 2.27
N THR A 123 -1.73 25.49 3.42
CA THR A 123 -0.67 26.47 3.68
C THR A 123 0.61 25.74 4.10
N VAL A 124 1.66 25.90 3.29
CA VAL A 124 3.00 25.37 3.58
C VAL A 124 3.91 26.55 3.85
N ASN A 125 4.34 26.69 5.11
CA ASN A 125 5.19 27.79 5.57
C ASN A 125 4.73 29.19 5.13
N GLY A 126 3.41 29.44 5.16
CA GLY A 126 2.81 30.74 4.82
C GLY A 126 2.45 30.94 3.35
N SER A 127 2.88 30.05 2.44
CA SER A 127 2.48 30.07 1.03
C SER A 127 1.40 29.03 0.74
N PRO A 128 0.34 29.34 -0.04
CA PRO A 128 -0.66 28.35 -0.40
C PRO A 128 -0.12 27.37 -1.45
N PHE A 129 -0.13 26.08 -1.13
CA PHE A 129 0.04 25.01 -2.10
C PHE A 129 -1.33 24.65 -2.70
N ALA A 130 -1.52 24.92 -4.00
CA ALA A 130 -2.82 24.83 -4.68
C ALA A 130 -2.81 23.88 -5.89
N ASP A 131 -1.84 22.97 -5.99
CA ASP A 131 -1.83 21.96 -7.05
C ASP A 131 -2.92 20.92 -6.80
N VAL A 132 -4.01 21.03 -7.57
CA VAL A 132 -5.21 20.20 -7.44
C VAL A 132 -4.91 18.72 -7.59
N PHE A 133 -4.00 18.35 -8.49
CA PHE A 133 -3.70 16.94 -8.74
C PHE A 133 -3.06 16.31 -7.51
N TRP A 134 -2.02 16.94 -6.97
CA TRP A 134 -1.30 16.43 -5.80
C TRP A 134 -2.12 16.50 -4.52
N LEU A 135 -2.95 17.53 -4.36
CA LEU A 135 -3.88 17.64 -3.24
C LEU A 135 -4.90 16.50 -3.25
N LYS A 136 -5.54 16.24 -4.39
CA LYS A 136 -6.50 15.13 -4.51
C LYS A 136 -5.81 13.77 -4.41
N ALA A 137 -4.60 13.61 -4.95
CA ALA A 137 -3.83 12.37 -4.85
C ALA A 137 -3.45 12.04 -3.39
N ALA A 138 -3.00 13.03 -2.62
CA ALA A 138 -2.70 12.84 -1.21
C ALA A 138 -3.96 12.49 -0.40
N ASP A 139 -5.04 13.24 -0.60
CA ASP A 139 -6.32 13.01 0.10
C ASP A 139 -6.93 11.64 -0.25
N MET A 140 -6.82 11.23 -1.51
CA MET A 140 -7.21 9.90 -1.98
C MET A 140 -6.53 8.78 -1.18
N PHE A 141 -5.21 8.85 -0.96
CA PHE A 141 -4.48 7.82 -0.21
C PHE A 141 -4.94 7.76 1.25
N VAL A 142 -5.13 8.92 1.88
CA VAL A 142 -5.63 9.01 3.26
C VAL A 142 -7.02 8.40 3.35
N ALA A 143 -7.96 8.86 2.53
CA ALA A 143 -9.34 8.37 2.51
C ALA A 143 -9.42 6.86 2.22
N THR A 144 -8.68 6.38 1.20
CA THR A 144 -8.63 4.95 0.86
C THR A 144 -8.12 4.13 2.03
N SER A 145 -7.05 4.57 2.70
CA SER A 145 -6.47 3.83 3.84
C SER A 145 -7.45 3.71 5.02
N LEU A 146 -8.18 4.79 5.33
CA LEU A 146 -9.19 4.80 6.38
C LEU A 146 -10.37 3.88 6.04
N VAL A 147 -10.87 3.93 4.81
CA VAL A 147 -11.94 3.03 4.33
C VAL A 147 -11.49 1.57 4.41
N LEU A 148 -10.30 1.25 3.91
CA LEU A 148 -9.76 -0.12 3.97
C LEU A 148 -9.54 -0.59 5.41
N MET A 149 -9.11 0.29 6.30
CA MET A 149 -8.98 -0.02 7.73
C MET A 149 -10.33 -0.37 8.35
N LEU A 150 -11.38 0.40 8.08
CA LEU A 150 -12.74 0.11 8.55
C LEU A 150 -13.28 -1.21 7.97
N VAL A 151 -13.06 -1.45 6.67
CA VAL A 151 -13.44 -2.72 6.03
C VAL A 151 -12.71 -3.90 6.65
N ALA A 152 -11.41 -3.75 6.95
CA ALA A 152 -10.62 -4.79 7.60
C ALA A 152 -11.16 -5.11 9.01
N VAL A 153 -11.45 -4.09 9.83
CA VAL A 153 -12.06 -4.27 11.14
C VAL A 153 -13.41 -4.98 11.02
N GLY A 154 -14.28 -4.55 10.10
CA GLY A 154 -15.57 -5.19 9.86
C GLY A 154 -15.45 -6.66 9.43
N ALA A 155 -14.48 -6.96 8.57
CA ALA A 155 -14.20 -8.33 8.13
C ALA A 155 -13.73 -9.23 9.30
N VAL A 156 -12.91 -8.72 10.22
CA VAL A 156 -12.48 -9.45 11.42
C VAL A 156 -13.65 -9.74 12.34
N VAL A 157 -14.51 -8.74 12.62
CA VAL A 157 -15.71 -8.90 13.47
C VAL A 157 -16.68 -9.92 12.87
N PHE A 158 -16.93 -9.83 11.56
CA PHE A 158 -17.77 -10.80 10.85
C PHE A 158 -17.16 -12.22 10.83
N GLY A 159 -15.83 -12.32 10.67
CA GLY A 159 -15.12 -13.59 10.72
C GLY A 159 -15.25 -14.27 12.09
N TYR A 160 -15.05 -13.51 13.17
CA TYR A 160 -15.18 -14.00 14.55
C TYR A 160 -16.59 -14.51 14.85
N THR A 161 -17.61 -13.74 14.51
CA THR A 161 -19.02 -14.11 14.73
C THR A 161 -19.45 -15.36 13.96
N ARG A 162 -18.90 -15.62 12.76
CA ARG A 162 -19.21 -16.81 11.97
C ARG A 162 -18.47 -18.07 12.45
N TYR A 163 -17.27 -17.94 12.99
CA TYR A 163 -16.49 -19.08 13.50
C TYR A 163 -17.23 -19.77 14.67
N TYR A 164 -17.81 -18.96 15.57
CA TYR A 164 -18.60 -19.46 16.72
C TYR A 164 -19.84 -20.28 16.31
N ARG A 165 -20.39 -20.05 15.11
CA ARG A 165 -21.62 -20.74 14.65
C ARG A 165 -21.39 -22.15 14.11
N LYS A 166 -20.13 -22.58 13.91
CA LYS A 166 -19.79 -23.91 13.39
C LYS A 166 -19.51 -24.97 14.47
N GLU A 167 -19.46 -24.59 15.74
CA GLU A 167 -19.16 -25.51 16.84
C GLU A 167 -20.39 -26.24 17.44
N ARG A 168 -21.59 -26.15 16.85
CA ARG A 168 -22.70 -27.01 17.29
C ARG A 168 -22.50 -28.43 16.73
N PRO A 169 -22.24 -29.45 17.57
CA PRO A 169 -22.32 -30.83 17.13
C PRO A 169 -23.75 -31.09 16.69
N ARG A 170 -23.92 -31.71 15.52
CA ARG A 170 -25.23 -32.25 15.15
C ARG A 170 -25.53 -33.43 16.10
N PRO A 171 -26.72 -33.50 16.70
CA PRO A 171 -27.14 -34.65 17.50
C PRO A 171 -27.24 -35.92 16.66
#